data_AF-A0A524BL86-F1
#
_entry.id   AF-A0A524BL86-F1
#
_cell.length_a   1.000
_cell.length_b   1.000
_cell.length_c   1.000
_cell.angle_alpha   90.00
_cell.angle_beta   90.00
_cell.angle_gamma   90.00
#
_symmetry.space_group_name_H-M   'P 1'
#
loop_
_entity.id
_entity.type
_entity.pdbx_description
1 polymer ?
#
loop_
_entity_poly.entity_id
_entity_poly.type
_entity_poly.pdbx_seq_one_letter_code
_entity_poly.pdbx_strand_id
1 'polypeptide(L)'
;MPRDPLIPGLREYDAPRRRRRTPAFWGWLFGGLAVVVALVVAGGLVAGIGPLRALGTAETPLDPVSWRSTSDPQVIQVAVALPEAGLCTGDEVLVRVIERPNVIEVSAVRAAPRGSQECAGIGIAGDRTWVDVSLDEPMGERTAVRVSDRVPLTNESALTP
;
A
#
# COMPACT_ATOMS: atom_id res chain seq x y z
N MET A 1 -45.62 64.39 2.66
CA MET A 1 -44.18 64.55 2.92
C MET A 1 -43.44 63.46 2.17
N PRO A 2 -42.86 63.75 1.00
CA PRO A 2 -42.09 62.78 0.23
C PRO A 2 -40.72 62.56 0.91
N ARG A 3 -40.30 61.30 1.06
CA ARG A 3 -38.96 60.93 1.52
C ARG A 3 -38.01 61.06 0.35
N ASP A 4 -37.17 62.09 0.37
CA ASP A 4 -36.04 62.19 -0.55
C ASP A 4 -34.98 61.12 -0.24
N PRO A 5 -34.31 60.55 -1.25
CA PRO A 5 -33.22 59.61 -1.06
C PRO A 5 -32.01 60.29 -0.39
N LEU A 6 -31.42 59.62 0.59
CA LEU A 6 -30.36 60.17 1.47
C LEU A 6 -29.02 60.52 0.79
N ILE A 7 -28.83 60.23 -0.52
CA ILE A 7 -27.61 60.57 -1.27
C ILE A 7 -27.99 60.93 -2.72
N PRO A 8 -27.86 62.19 -3.15
CA PRO A 8 -28.12 62.58 -4.54
C PRO A 8 -26.97 62.10 -5.44
N GLY A 9 -27.28 61.24 -6.42
CA GLY A 9 -26.31 60.84 -7.46
C GLY A 9 -26.00 59.34 -7.55
N LEU A 10 -26.54 58.49 -6.67
CA LEU A 10 -26.49 57.04 -6.88
C LEU A 10 -27.57 56.66 -7.89
N ARG A 11 -27.20 56.63 -9.18
CA ARG A 11 -27.90 55.75 -10.13
C ARG A 11 -27.70 54.34 -9.58
N GLU A 12 -28.79 53.71 -9.14
CA GLU A 12 -28.83 52.26 -9.01
C GLU A 12 -28.23 51.70 -10.30
N TYR A 13 -27.05 51.10 -10.16
CA TYR A 13 -26.44 50.37 -11.23
C TYR A 13 -27.41 49.22 -11.52
N ASP A 14 -28.25 49.39 -12.55
CA ASP A 14 -28.91 48.31 -13.26
C ASP A 14 -27.79 47.43 -13.82
N ALA A 15 -27.20 46.59 -12.97
CA ALA A 15 -26.30 45.55 -13.40
C ALA A 15 -27.16 44.63 -14.28
N PRO A 16 -26.88 44.55 -15.60
CA PRO A 16 -27.71 43.74 -16.47
C PRO A 16 -27.65 42.32 -15.91
N ARG A 17 -28.82 41.68 -15.78
CA ARG A 17 -28.98 40.23 -15.60
C ARG A 17 -28.37 39.50 -16.80
N ARG A 18 -27.07 39.64 -17.04
CA ARG A 18 -26.30 38.75 -17.89
C ARG A 18 -26.12 37.48 -17.10
N ARG A 19 -27.18 36.67 -17.17
CA ARG A 19 -27.19 35.21 -17.13
C ARG A 19 -25.76 34.69 -17.03
N ARG A 20 -25.37 34.17 -15.86
CA ARG A 20 -24.06 33.58 -15.53
C ARG A 20 -23.58 32.68 -16.68
N ARG A 21 -22.99 33.27 -17.72
CA ARG A 21 -22.26 32.56 -18.76
C ARG A 21 -20.89 32.42 -18.13
N THR A 22 -20.68 31.31 -17.43
CA THR A 22 -19.33 30.85 -17.09
C THR A 22 -18.49 31.03 -18.37
N PRO A 23 -17.39 31.82 -18.32
CA PRO A 23 -16.58 32.06 -19.49
C PRO A 23 -16.20 30.72 -20.11
N ALA A 24 -16.31 30.57 -21.43
CA ALA A 24 -16.00 29.31 -22.12
C ALA A 24 -14.59 28.79 -21.78
N PHE A 25 -13.69 29.70 -21.39
CA PHE A 25 -12.38 29.40 -20.81
C PHE A 25 -12.43 28.42 -19.63
N TRP A 26 -13.39 28.56 -18.70
CA TRP A 26 -13.55 27.62 -17.59
C TRP A 26 -13.96 26.22 -18.08
N GLY A 27 -14.83 26.14 -19.09
CA GLY A 27 -15.19 24.86 -19.71
C GLY A 27 -13.98 24.16 -20.33
N TRP A 28 -13.15 24.90 -21.05
CA TRP A 28 -11.90 24.39 -21.61
C TRP A 28 -10.89 23.97 -20.55
N LEU A 29 -10.77 24.73 -19.46
CA LEU A 29 -9.85 24.42 -18.38
C LEU A 29 -10.26 23.15 -17.63
N PHE A 30 -11.54 23.00 -17.29
CA PHE A 30 -12.05 21.78 -16.67
C PHE A 30 -12.03 20.58 -17.62
N GLY A 31 -12.33 20.78 -18.91
CA GLY A 31 -12.24 19.73 -19.92
C GLY A 31 -10.80 19.24 -20.11
N GLY A 32 -9.84 20.16 -20.23
CA GLY A 32 -8.42 19.83 -20.32
C GLY A 32 -7.92 19.10 -19.08
N LEU A 33 -8.27 19.59 -17.89
CA LEU A 33 -7.93 18.92 -16.63
C LEU A 33 -8.51 17.51 -16.56
N ALA A 34 -9.77 17.33 -16.94
CA ALA A 34 -10.42 16.02 -16.96
C ALA A 34 -9.71 15.04 -17.90
N VAL A 35 -9.28 15.50 -19.08
CA VAL A 35 -8.52 14.67 -20.03
C VAL A 35 -7.16 14.29 -19.47
N VAL A 36 -6.43 15.22 -18.85
CA VAL A 36 -5.14 14.93 -18.22
C VAL A 36 -5.31 13.91 -17.09
N VAL A 37 -6.30 14.10 -16.22
CA VAL A 37 -6.61 13.14 -15.15
C VAL A 37 -6.95 11.76 -15.73
N ALA A 38 -7.79 11.71 -16.77
CA ALA A 38 -8.14 10.46 -17.43
C ALA A 38 -6.92 9.74 -18.02
N LEU A 39 -5.99 10.48 -18.64
CA LEU A 39 -4.75 9.91 -19.18
C LEU A 39 -3.80 9.43 -18.09
N VAL A 40 -3.67 10.16 -16.97
CA VAL A 40 -2.87 9.72 -15.82
C VAL A 40 -3.45 8.45 -15.19
N VAL A 41 -4.77 8.39 -15.03
CA VAL A 41 -5.45 7.20 -14.50
C VAL A 41 -5.28 6.03 -15.46
N ALA A 42 -5.54 6.22 -16.76
CA ALA A 42 -5.37 5.17 -17.77
C ALA A 42 -3.92 4.68 -17.87
N GLY A 43 -2.95 5.60 -17.86
CA GLY A 43 -1.53 5.27 -17.84
C GLY A 43 -1.12 4.52 -16.58
N GLY A 44 -1.62 4.95 -15.42
CA GLY A 44 -1.44 4.24 -14.15
C GLY A 44 -2.03 2.83 -14.17
N LEU A 45 -3.19 2.63 -14.80
CA LEU A 45 -3.79 1.31 -14.97
C LEU A 45 -2.96 0.40 -15.91
N VAL A 46 -2.47 0.93 -17.03
CA VAL A 46 -1.67 0.16 -18.00
C VAL A 46 -0.27 -0.17 -17.47
N ALA A 47 0.38 0.77 -16.78
CA ALA A 47 1.66 0.54 -16.10
C ALA A 47 1.52 -0.24 -14.78
N GLY A 48 0.28 -0.57 -14.41
CA GLY A 48 -0.07 -1.27 -13.18
C GLY A 48 0.13 -0.45 -11.91
N ILE A 49 0.49 0.83 -11.89
CA ILE A 49 0.84 1.61 -10.67
C ILE A 49 -0.41 1.98 -9.83
N GLY A 50 -1.37 1.07 -9.63
CA GLY A 50 -2.64 1.36 -8.95
C GLY A 50 -3.13 0.22 -8.03
N PRO A 51 -4.17 0.50 -7.22
CA PRO A 51 -4.73 -0.44 -6.22
C PRO A 51 -5.30 -1.73 -6.85
N LEU A 52 -5.50 -1.74 -8.17
CA LEU A 52 -5.93 -2.91 -8.92
C LEU A 52 -4.81 -3.92 -9.20
N ARG A 53 -3.55 -3.66 -8.80
CA ARG A 53 -2.47 -4.67 -8.87
C ARG A 53 -2.86 -6.00 -8.23
N ALA A 54 -3.65 -5.94 -7.15
CA ALA A 54 -4.15 -7.13 -6.46
C ALA A 54 -5.02 -8.05 -7.35
N LEU A 55 -5.64 -7.53 -8.43
CA LEU A 55 -6.38 -8.36 -9.39
C LEU A 55 -5.44 -9.09 -10.36
N GLY A 56 -4.23 -8.59 -10.53
CA GLY A 56 -3.20 -9.15 -11.42
C GLY A 56 -2.23 -10.08 -10.72
N THR A 57 -2.31 -10.26 -9.40
CA THR A 57 -1.41 -11.14 -8.64
C THR A 57 -2.12 -12.40 -8.14
N ALA A 58 -1.36 -13.48 -8.01
CA ALA A 58 -1.73 -14.69 -7.31
C ALA A 58 -0.92 -14.76 -6.02
N GLU A 59 -1.62 -14.86 -4.89
CA GLU A 59 -0.99 -15.05 -3.59
C GLU A 59 -0.87 -16.55 -3.30
N THR A 60 0.35 -17.01 -3.01
CA THR A 60 0.61 -18.37 -2.54
C THR A 60 1.10 -18.29 -1.08
N PRO A 61 0.54 -19.08 -0.15
CA PRO A 61 1.03 -19.07 1.23
C PRO A 61 2.48 -19.54 1.29
N LEU A 62 3.28 -18.88 2.13
CA LEU A 62 4.65 -19.25 2.47
C LEU A 62 4.77 -19.49 3.97
N ASP A 63 5.83 -20.20 4.34
CA ASP A 63 6.06 -20.65 5.70
C ASP A 63 7.10 -19.77 6.43
N PRO A 64 6.70 -18.96 7.43
CA PRO A 64 7.63 -18.22 8.27
C PRO A 64 8.31 -19.17 9.27
N VAL A 65 9.63 -19.19 9.30
CA VAL A 65 10.41 -20.21 10.04
C VAL A 65 10.97 -19.66 11.36
N SER A 66 11.60 -18.49 11.30
CA SER A 66 12.27 -17.87 12.44
C SER A 66 12.15 -16.35 12.40
N TRP A 67 12.53 -15.69 13.48
CA TRP A 67 12.60 -14.24 13.56
C TRP A 67 13.85 -13.79 14.31
N ARG A 68 14.26 -12.54 14.07
CA ARG A 68 15.32 -11.86 14.81
C ARG A 68 14.98 -10.39 15.02
N SER A 69 15.41 -9.84 16.14
CA SER A 69 15.37 -8.41 16.43
C SER A 69 16.35 -7.65 15.54
N THR A 70 16.01 -6.40 15.21
CA THR A 70 16.95 -5.46 14.57
C THR A 70 17.48 -4.47 15.62
N SER A 71 18.25 -3.47 15.17
CA SER A 71 18.64 -2.34 16.04
C SER A 71 17.46 -1.46 16.45
N ASP A 72 16.36 -1.50 15.69
CA ASP A 72 15.12 -0.82 16.04
C ASP A 72 14.19 -1.80 16.79
N PRO A 73 13.76 -1.49 18.02
CA PRO A 73 12.91 -2.38 18.81
C PRO A 73 11.50 -2.58 18.22
N GLN A 74 11.05 -1.71 17.32
CA GLN A 74 9.78 -1.82 16.60
C GLN A 74 9.93 -2.50 15.23
N VAL A 75 11.15 -2.88 14.82
CA VAL A 75 11.36 -3.61 13.57
C VAL A 75 11.97 -4.97 13.87
N ILE A 76 11.28 -6.02 13.42
CA ILE A 76 11.78 -7.39 13.46
C ILE A 76 12.03 -7.89 12.03
N GLN A 77 12.97 -8.81 11.89
CA GLN A 77 13.20 -9.53 10.66
C GLN A 77 12.62 -10.92 10.79
N VAL A 78 11.73 -11.30 9.86
CA VAL A 78 11.12 -12.62 9.80
C VAL A 78 11.74 -13.39 8.65
N ALA A 79 12.25 -14.58 8.94
CA ALA A 79 12.73 -15.51 7.93
C ALA A 79 11.57 -16.30 7.34
N VAL A 80 11.46 -16.30 6.02
CA VAL A 80 10.44 -17.04 5.27
C VAL A 80 11.14 -18.09 4.41
N ALA A 81 10.68 -19.34 4.47
CA ALA A 81 11.20 -20.40 3.64
C ALA A 81 10.89 -20.11 2.16
N LEU A 82 11.90 -20.21 1.29
CA LEU A 82 11.67 -20.11 -0.14
C LEU A 82 10.94 -21.37 -0.64
N PRO A 83 10.03 -21.22 -1.62
CA PRO A 83 9.42 -22.38 -2.28
C PRO A 83 10.48 -23.19 -3.03
N GLU A 84 10.22 -24.49 -3.24
CA GLU A 84 11.17 -25.40 -3.94
C GLU A 84 11.54 -24.92 -5.35
N ALA A 85 10.59 -24.27 -6.03
CA ALA A 85 10.80 -23.68 -7.34
C ALA A 85 11.62 -22.36 -7.32
N GLY A 86 11.94 -21.82 -6.14
CA GLY A 86 12.53 -20.48 -5.98
C GLY A 86 11.53 -19.34 -6.20
N LEU A 87 12.02 -18.09 -6.13
CA LEU A 87 11.23 -16.89 -6.41
C LEU A 87 11.43 -16.43 -7.85
N CYS A 88 10.37 -16.02 -8.53
CA CYS A 88 10.49 -15.43 -9.86
C CYS A 88 10.87 -13.95 -9.80
N THR A 89 11.44 -13.45 -10.90
CA THR A 89 11.66 -12.01 -11.07
C THR A 89 10.32 -11.28 -11.04
N GLY A 90 10.15 -10.37 -10.08
CA GLY A 90 8.89 -9.65 -9.86
C GLY A 90 7.95 -10.32 -8.87
N ASP A 91 8.31 -11.47 -8.30
CA ASP A 91 7.64 -11.99 -7.11
C ASP A 91 8.00 -11.13 -5.90
N GLU A 92 7.01 -10.88 -5.06
CA GLU A 92 7.17 -10.17 -3.79
C GLU A 92 6.86 -11.14 -2.64
N VAL A 93 7.72 -11.15 -1.62
CA VAL A 93 7.44 -11.85 -0.36
C VAL A 93 6.88 -10.83 0.63
N LEU A 94 5.62 -11.04 1.01
CA LEU A 94 4.90 -10.17 1.92
C LEU A 94 4.71 -10.90 3.24
N VAL A 95 5.16 -10.28 4.34
CA VAL A 95 4.90 -10.76 5.70
C VAL A 95 3.85 -9.86 6.33
N ARG A 96 2.82 -10.47 6.91
CA ARG A 96 1.75 -9.79 7.61
C ARG A 96 1.72 -10.26 9.05
N VAL A 97 1.53 -9.31 9.96
CA VAL A 97 1.45 -9.55 11.39
C VAL A 97 0.09 -9.13 11.95
N ILE A 98 -0.40 -9.90 12.91
CA ILE A 98 -1.55 -9.55 13.74
C ILE A 98 -1.02 -9.44 15.17
N GLU A 99 -0.98 -8.22 15.69
CA GLU A 99 -0.46 -7.95 17.03
C GLU A 99 -1.54 -8.15 18.08
N ARG A 100 -1.22 -8.97 19.08
CA ARG A 100 -1.97 -9.11 20.33
C ARG A 100 -1.04 -8.78 21.50
N PRO A 101 -1.57 -8.50 22.71
CA PRO A 101 -0.77 -8.05 23.84
C PRO A 101 0.46 -8.93 24.15
N ASN A 102 0.34 -10.26 24.04
CA ASN A 102 1.42 -11.20 24.40
C ASN A 102 1.94 -12.02 23.21
N VAL A 103 1.27 -11.95 22.05
CA VAL A 103 1.51 -12.85 20.91
C VAL A 103 1.40 -12.06 19.62
N ILE A 104 2.34 -12.27 18.71
CA ILE A 104 2.29 -11.74 17.35
C ILE A 104 2.06 -12.91 16.40
N GLU A 105 0.93 -12.90 15.70
CA GLU A 105 0.65 -13.93 14.70
C GLU A 105 1.24 -13.50 13.36
N VAL A 106 2.11 -14.34 12.79
CA VAL A 106 2.87 -14.06 11.58
C VAL A 106 2.38 -14.95 10.44
N SER A 107 2.10 -14.34 9.30
CA SER A 107 1.80 -15.02 8.05
C SER A 107 2.68 -14.47 6.93
N ALA A 108 3.06 -15.32 5.99
CA ALA A 108 3.82 -14.92 4.82
C ALA A 108 3.12 -15.39 3.55
N VAL A 109 3.18 -14.57 2.51
CA VAL A 109 2.66 -14.91 1.19
C VAL A 109 3.65 -14.49 0.11
N ARG A 110 3.71 -15.28 -0.96
CA ARG A 110 4.32 -14.90 -2.22
C ARG A 110 3.25 -14.25 -3.09
N ALA A 111 3.40 -12.98 -3.42
CA ALA A 111 2.58 -12.30 -4.41
C ALA A 111 3.30 -12.34 -5.76
N ALA A 112 2.78 -13.10 -6.71
CA ALA A 112 3.34 -13.26 -8.05
C ALA A 112 2.38 -12.70 -9.11
N PRO A 113 2.83 -12.01 -10.16
CA PRO A 113 1.98 -11.66 -11.30
C PRO A 113 1.33 -12.90 -11.94
N ARG A 114 0.07 -12.80 -12.36
CA ARG A 114 -0.61 -13.90 -13.06
C ARG A 114 0.04 -14.10 -14.44
N GLY A 115 0.44 -15.34 -14.72
CA GLY A 115 1.08 -15.73 -15.98
C GLY A 115 2.61 -15.78 -15.94
N SER A 116 3.27 -15.36 -14.85
CA SER A 116 4.73 -15.49 -14.66
C SER A 116 5.13 -16.76 -13.91
N GLN A 117 4.35 -17.84 -14.01
CA GLN A 117 4.54 -19.06 -13.22
C GLN A 117 5.76 -19.91 -13.64
N GLU A 118 6.30 -19.68 -14.84
CA GLU A 118 7.44 -20.42 -15.37
C GLU A 118 8.66 -19.50 -15.43
N CYS A 119 9.52 -19.60 -14.43
CA CYS A 119 10.79 -18.90 -14.39
C CYS A 119 11.88 -19.83 -13.87
N ALA A 120 13.13 -19.53 -14.24
CA ALA A 120 14.27 -20.08 -13.50
C ALA A 120 14.30 -19.35 -12.14
N GLY A 121 13.81 -20.01 -11.10
CA GLY A 121 13.70 -19.44 -9.77
C GLY A 121 15.03 -18.89 -9.26
N ILE A 122 14.95 -17.76 -8.57
CA ILE A 122 16.04 -17.12 -7.88
C ILE A 122 16.00 -17.58 -6.41
N GLY A 123 17.16 -17.96 -5.89
CA GLY A 123 17.32 -18.53 -4.55
C GLY A 123 17.49 -20.04 -4.57
N ILE A 124 18.14 -20.58 -3.54
CA ILE A 124 18.38 -22.01 -3.39
C ILE A 124 17.17 -22.60 -2.66
N ALA A 125 16.62 -23.71 -3.15
CA ALA A 125 15.57 -24.44 -2.44
C ALA A 125 16.05 -24.80 -1.01
N GLY A 126 15.28 -24.42 0.01
CA GLY A 126 15.67 -24.58 1.42
C GLY A 126 16.43 -23.38 2.02
N ASP A 127 16.75 -22.37 1.22
CA ASP A 127 17.20 -21.07 1.73
C ASP A 127 16.02 -20.27 2.29
N ARG A 128 16.33 -19.26 3.10
CA ARG A 128 15.33 -18.38 3.72
C ARG A 128 15.61 -16.94 3.39
N THR A 129 14.56 -16.19 3.09
CA THR A 129 14.66 -14.74 2.91
C THR A 129 14.22 -14.03 4.18
N TRP A 130 14.92 -12.95 4.53
CA TRP A 130 14.56 -12.10 5.65
C TRP A 130 13.71 -10.94 5.16
N VAL A 131 12.60 -10.70 5.85
CA VAL A 131 11.68 -9.59 5.56
C VAL A 131 11.57 -8.73 6.81
N ASP A 132 11.82 -7.43 6.65
CA ASP A 132 11.62 -6.43 7.70
C ASP A 132 10.12 -6.22 7.93
N VAL A 133 9.71 -6.28 9.19
CA VAL A 133 8.33 -6.06 9.62
C VAL A 133 8.33 -5.02 10.74
N SER A 134 7.59 -3.93 10.52
CA SER A 134 7.34 -2.92 11.53
C SER A 134 6.17 -3.33 12.40
N LEU A 135 6.33 -3.13 13.71
CA LEU A 135 5.34 -3.39 14.75
C LEU A 135 4.85 -2.08 15.35
N ASP A 136 3.59 -2.05 15.79
CA ASP A 136 3.01 -0.92 16.50
C ASP A 136 3.66 -0.76 17.88
N GLU A 137 3.87 -1.87 18.59
CA GLU A 137 4.58 -1.91 19.88
C GLU A 137 5.93 -2.63 19.74
N PRO A 138 6.93 -2.37 20.61
CA PRO A 138 8.19 -3.10 20.63
C PRO A 138 8.01 -4.61 20.84
N MET A 139 8.85 -5.45 20.22
CA MET A 139 8.73 -6.92 20.36
C MET A 139 8.73 -7.37 21.84
N GLY A 140 9.66 -6.85 22.64
CA GLY A 140 9.70 -7.08 24.09
C GLY A 140 9.70 -8.56 24.46
N GLU A 141 8.80 -8.94 25.37
CA GLU A 141 8.61 -10.33 25.84
C GLU A 141 7.55 -11.10 25.03
N ARG A 142 7.02 -10.52 23.95
CA ARG A 142 5.96 -11.14 23.15
C ARG A 142 6.52 -12.32 22.35
N THR A 143 5.66 -13.30 22.07
CA THR A 143 6.04 -14.47 21.27
C THR A 143 5.50 -14.35 19.85
N ALA A 144 6.35 -14.58 18.86
CA ALA A 144 5.93 -14.69 17.46
C ALA A 144 5.48 -16.13 17.16
N VAL A 145 4.27 -16.29 16.62
CA VAL A 145 3.69 -17.59 16.26
C VAL A 145 3.23 -17.57 14.81
N ARG A 146 3.33 -18.71 14.14
CA ARG A 146 2.82 -18.84 12.77
C ARG A 146 1.30 -18.90 12.76
N VAL A 147 0.65 -18.18 11.85
CA VAL A 147 -0.82 -18.14 11.74
C VAL A 147 -1.42 -19.50 11.36
N SER A 148 -0.74 -20.27 10.50
CA SER A 148 -1.26 -21.52 9.93
C SER A 148 -1.40 -22.66 10.94
N ASP A 149 -0.41 -22.86 11.82
CA ASP A 149 -0.33 -23.99 12.74
C ASP A 149 -0.14 -23.58 14.21
N ARG A 150 -0.04 -22.26 14.50
CA ARG A 150 0.21 -21.70 15.83
C ARG A 150 1.53 -22.13 16.46
N VAL A 151 2.47 -22.66 15.67
CA VAL A 151 3.80 -23.03 16.15
C VAL A 151 4.63 -21.77 16.41
N PRO A 152 5.32 -21.67 17.57
CA PRO A 152 6.18 -20.54 17.86
C PRO A 152 7.37 -20.50 16.90
N LEU A 153 7.67 -19.30 16.39
CA LEU A 153 8.83 -19.06 15.55
C LEU A 153 10.09 -19.06 16.40
N THR A 154 11.15 -19.68 15.90
CA THR A 154 12.46 -19.68 16.58
C THR A 154 13.03 -18.27 16.63
N ASN A 155 13.49 -17.83 17.81
CA ASN A 155 14.19 -16.55 18.00
C ASN A 155 15.69 -16.73 17.76
N GLU A 156 16.21 -16.20 16.64
CA GLU A 156 17.64 -16.29 16.31
C GLU A 156 18.51 -15.25 17.01
N SER A 157 17.93 -14.14 17.47
CA SER A 157 18.67 -13.17 18.29
C SER A 157 19.13 -13.77 19.61
N ALA A 158 18.36 -14.72 20.15
CA ALA A 158 18.72 -15.44 21.38
C ALA A 158 19.80 -16.52 21.17
N LEU A 159 20.12 -16.87 19.91
CA LEU A 159 21.07 -17.92 19.56
C LEU A 159 22.45 -17.38 19.18
N THR A 160 22.59 -16.06 19.03
CA THR A 160 23.86 -15.41 18.70
C THR A 160 24.50 -14.90 20.01
N PRO A 161 25.68 -15.43 20.42
CA PRO A 161 26.34 -15.04 21.67
C PRO A 161 26.93 -13.62 21.63
#